data_AF-A0A812YDU2-F1
#
_entry.id   AF-A0A812YDU2-F1
#
_cell.length_a   1.000
_cell.length_b   1.000
_cell.length_c   1.000
_cell.angle_alpha   90.00
_cell.angle_beta   90.00
_cell.angle_gamma   90.00
#
_symmetry.space_group_name_H-M   'P 1'
#
loop_
_entity.id
_entity.type
_entity.pdbx_description
1 polymer ?
#
loop_
_entity_poly.entity_id
_entity_poly.type
_entity_poly.pdbx_seq_one_letter_code
_entity_poly.pdbx_strand_id
1 'polypeptide(L)'
;MTSKFCLRPSTPLPAPQPIPDGYYVAPPPARPLLLFITNVKNARTVWVEISINDNVHMLKRYTARKMLIPVEDMILVYQGEELKNDTQIKQSKLDFVIQKAAEGEPSAEDCTIHLIDIKDTPAEIREPKQTMDGTQASF
;
A
#
# COMPACT_ATOMS: atom_id res chain seq x y z
N MET A 1 23.10 -43.42 8.27
CA MET A 1 22.45 -43.13 6.97
C MET A 1 22.70 -41.65 6.66
N THR A 2 23.77 -41.32 5.95
CA THR A 2 24.15 -39.93 5.63
C THR A 2 23.84 -39.66 4.16
N SER A 3 22.81 -38.84 3.90
CA SER A 3 22.43 -38.43 2.56
C SER A 3 23.47 -37.45 2.01
N LYS A 4 24.28 -37.90 1.05
CA LYS A 4 25.17 -37.06 0.25
C LYS A 4 24.32 -36.27 -0.74
N PHE A 5 24.10 -34.99 -0.45
CA PHE A 5 23.62 -34.03 -1.45
C PHE A 5 24.71 -33.87 -2.54
N CYS A 6 24.50 -34.48 -3.70
CA CYS A 6 25.28 -34.18 -4.90
C CYS A 6 24.90 -32.78 -5.40
N LEU A 7 25.79 -31.80 -5.19
CA LEU A 7 25.73 -30.50 -5.85
C LEU A 7 25.94 -30.72 -7.36
N ARG A 8 24.93 -30.41 -8.18
CA ARG A 8 25.09 -30.40 -9.64
C ARG A 8 26.01 -29.24 -10.02
N PRO A 9 27.00 -29.45 -10.91
CA PRO A 9 27.77 -28.34 -11.47
C PRO A 9 26.82 -27.43 -12.25
N SER A 10 26.73 -26.16 -11.85
CA SER A 10 25.96 -25.15 -12.58
C SER A 10 26.70 -24.82 -13.87
N THR A 11 26.18 -25.26 -15.01
CA THR A 11 26.63 -24.77 -16.32
C THR A 11 26.51 -23.25 -16.35
N PRO A 12 27.57 -22.52 -16.75
CA PRO A 12 27.50 -21.08 -16.90
C PRO A 12 26.42 -20.74 -17.93
N LEU A 13 25.60 -19.74 -17.62
CA LEU A 13 24.59 -19.25 -18.56
C LEU A 13 25.30 -18.79 -19.85
N PRO A 14 24.76 -19.12 -21.03
CA PRO A 14 25.31 -18.62 -22.28
C PRO A 14 25.31 -17.09 -22.29
N ALA A 15 26.32 -16.49 -22.93
CA ALA A 15 26.44 -15.04 -23.06
C ALA A 15 25.16 -14.45 -23.69
N PRO A 16 24.75 -13.23 -23.29
CA PRO A 16 23.59 -12.57 -23.86
C PRO A 16 23.75 -12.45 -25.38
N GLN A 17 22.80 -13.01 -26.14
CA GLN A 17 22.83 -12.90 -27.59
C GLN A 17 22.41 -11.48 -28.02
N PRO A 18 22.97 -10.94 -29.11
CA PRO A 18 22.51 -9.68 -29.69
C PRO A 18 21.03 -9.78 -30.05
N ILE A 19 20.25 -8.75 -29.71
CA ILE A 19 18.84 -8.67 -30.06
C ILE A 19 18.74 -8.42 -31.58
N PRO A 20 18.00 -9.23 -32.36
CA PRO A 20 17.89 -9.02 -33.80
C PRO A 20 17.23 -7.67 -34.15
N ASP A 21 17.59 -7.09 -35.30
CA ASP A 21 17.03 -5.82 -35.76
C ASP A 21 15.49 -5.88 -35.84
N GLY A 22 14.82 -4.91 -35.22
CA GLY A 22 13.35 -4.82 -35.13
C GLY A 22 12.74 -5.45 -33.87
N TYR A 23 13.53 -6.10 -33.01
CA TYR A 23 13.05 -6.61 -31.72
C TYR A 23 13.39 -5.64 -30.59
N TYR A 24 12.37 -5.29 -29.80
CA TYR A 24 12.52 -4.52 -28.56
C TYR A 24 12.23 -5.43 -27.38
N VAL A 25 13.19 -5.57 -26.46
CA VAL A 25 12.97 -6.26 -25.19
C VAL A 25 12.41 -5.24 -24.22
N ALA A 26 11.14 -5.41 -23.83
CA ALA A 26 10.55 -4.57 -22.80
C ALA A 26 11.30 -4.77 -21.47
N PRO A 27 11.56 -3.70 -20.71
CA PRO A 27 12.15 -3.84 -19.39
C PRO A 27 11.27 -4.71 -18.49
N PRO A 28 11.86 -5.40 -17.51
CA PRO A 28 11.08 -6.19 -16.56
C PRO A 28 10.05 -5.30 -15.84
N PRO A 29 8.87 -5.85 -15.52
CA PRO A 29 7.83 -5.09 -14.84
C PRO A 29 8.34 -4.60 -13.47
N ALA A 30 7.82 -3.44 -13.05
CA ALA A 30 8.15 -2.87 -11.75
C ALA A 30 7.85 -3.88 -10.62
N ARG A 31 8.76 -3.97 -9.65
CA ARG A 31 8.57 -4.84 -8.49
C ARG A 31 7.33 -4.38 -7.70
N PRO A 32 6.52 -5.32 -7.18
CA PRO A 32 5.41 -4.96 -6.30
C PRO A 32 5.93 -4.30 -5.02
N LEU A 33 5.12 -3.40 -4.44
CA LEU A 33 5.44 -2.74 -3.19
C LEU A 33 4.99 -3.62 -2.02
N LEU A 34 5.85 -3.75 -1.01
CA LEU A 34 5.49 -4.33 0.27
C LEU A 34 5.11 -3.22 1.25
N LEU A 35 3.83 -3.18 1.62
CA LEU A 35 3.27 -2.17 2.52
C LEU A 35 2.86 -2.82 3.85
N PHE A 36 3.02 -2.09 4.94
CA PHE A 36 2.59 -2.51 6.27
C PHE A 36 1.34 -1.72 6.65
N ILE A 37 0.24 -2.41 6.94
CA ILE A 37 -1.00 -1.76 7.38
C ILE A 37 -1.16 -2.01 8.87
N THR A 38 -1.10 -0.95 9.66
CA THR A 38 -1.25 -0.97 11.11
C THR A 38 -2.60 -0.41 11.49
N ASN A 39 -3.42 -1.21 12.15
CA ASN A 39 -4.69 -0.73 12.71
C ASN A 39 -4.40 0.08 13.98
N VAL A 40 -4.89 1.32 14.00
CA VAL A 40 -4.58 2.31 15.05
C VAL A 40 -5.19 1.92 16.41
N LYS A 41 -6.30 1.17 16.42
CA LYS A 41 -7.00 0.78 17.65
C LYS A 41 -6.33 -0.39 18.37
N ASN A 42 -6.00 -1.45 17.64
CA ASN A 42 -5.49 -2.69 18.23
C ASN A 42 -3.98 -2.89 18.03
N ALA A 43 -3.29 -1.93 17.40
CA ALA A 43 -1.87 -1.98 17.05
C ALA A 43 -1.46 -3.21 16.22
N ARG A 44 -2.44 -3.90 15.60
CA ARG A 44 -2.16 -5.07 14.77
C ARG A 44 -1.66 -4.60 13.41
N THR A 45 -0.52 -5.14 12.98
CA THR A 45 0.07 -4.85 11.68
C THR A 45 -0.01 -6.06 10.76
N VAL A 46 -0.38 -5.85 9.50
CA VAL A 46 -0.35 -6.87 8.45
C VAL A 46 0.42 -6.34 7.25
N TRP A 47 1.21 -7.19 6.60
CA TRP A 47 1.87 -6.82 5.35
C TRP A 47 0.95 -7.09 4.17
N VAL A 48 1.02 -6.26 3.12
CA VAL A 48 0.28 -6.42 1.87
C VAL A 48 1.21 -6.11 0.71
N GLU A 49 1.19 -6.96 -0.30
CA GLU A 49 1.88 -6.71 -1.57
C GLU A 49 0.89 -6.11 -2.57
N ILE A 50 1.27 -5.00 -3.22
CA ILE A 50 0.41 -4.28 -4.17
C ILE A 50 1.23 -3.82 -5.39
N SER A 51 0.62 -3.79 -6.57
CA SER A 51 1.26 -3.22 -7.74
C SER A 51 1.15 -1.69 -7.74
N ILE A 52 2.14 -1.00 -8.30
CA ILE A 52 2.11 0.47 -8.49
C ILE A 52 0.95 0.93 -9.40
N ASN A 53 0.45 0.03 -10.25
CA ASN A 53 -0.63 0.30 -11.19
C ASN A 53 -2.03 -0.02 -10.61
N ASP A 54 -2.10 -0.63 -9.42
CA ASP A 54 -3.37 -0.90 -8.78
C ASP A 54 -3.98 0.37 -8.18
N ASN A 55 -5.27 0.30 -7.87
CA ASN A 55 -5.99 1.34 -7.13
C ASN A 55 -5.99 1.05 -5.63
N VAL A 56 -6.14 2.09 -4.82
CA VAL A 56 -6.29 1.97 -3.35
C VAL A 56 -7.46 1.07 -2.97
N HIS A 57 -8.53 1.02 -3.77
CA HIS A 57 -9.62 0.07 -3.53
C HIS A 57 -9.15 -1.38 -3.45
N MET A 58 -8.20 -1.79 -4.31
CA MET A 58 -7.63 -3.15 -4.27
C MET A 58 -6.77 -3.37 -3.03
N LEU A 59 -5.99 -2.35 -2.62
CA LEU A 59 -5.24 -2.38 -1.36
C LEU A 59 -6.18 -2.63 -0.17
N LYS A 60 -7.29 -1.89 -0.07
CA LYS A 60 -8.31 -2.11 0.98
C LYS A 60 -8.90 -3.52 0.92
N ARG A 61 -9.18 -4.07 -0.27
CA ARG A 61 -9.66 -5.45 -0.41
C ARG A 61 -8.66 -6.49 0.10
N TYR A 62 -7.36 -6.27 -0.14
CA TYR A 62 -6.32 -7.17 0.36
C TYR A 62 -6.20 -7.09 1.88
N THR A 63 -6.30 -5.89 2.43
CA THR A 63 -6.33 -5.65 3.88
C THR A 63 -7.57 -6.25 4.54
N ALA A 64 -8.75 -6.15 3.91
CA ALA A 64 -10.01 -6.70 4.41
C ALA A 64 -9.89 -8.19 4.73
N ARG A 65 -9.23 -8.94 3.84
CA ARG A 65 -9.02 -10.39 4.02
C ARG A 65 -8.17 -10.74 5.25
N LYS A 66 -7.28 -9.84 5.68
CA LYS A 66 -6.36 -10.08 6.81
C LYS A 66 -6.87 -9.50 8.13
N MET A 67 -7.54 -8.35 8.06
CA MET A 67 -8.04 -7.61 9.22
C MET A 67 -9.50 -7.88 9.57
N LEU A 68 -10.27 -8.51 8.66
CA LEU A 68 -11.71 -8.78 8.82
C LEU A 68 -12.57 -7.52 8.97
N ILE A 69 -12.11 -6.41 8.40
CA ILE A 69 -12.85 -5.15 8.32
C ILE A 69 -13.36 -5.01 6.88
N PRO A 70 -14.61 -4.60 6.63
CA PRO A 70 -15.09 -4.39 5.28
C PRO A 70 -14.47 -3.11 4.67
N VAL A 71 -14.41 -3.04 3.35
CA VAL A 71 -13.69 -1.97 2.63
C VAL A 71 -14.34 -0.60 2.87
N GLU A 72 -15.66 -0.59 3.04
CA GLU A 72 -16.49 0.59 3.27
C GLU A 72 -16.24 1.23 4.64
N ASP A 73 -15.86 0.41 5.63
CA ASP A 73 -15.58 0.87 7.00
C ASP A 73 -14.09 1.22 7.20
N MET A 74 -13.25 1.06 6.18
CA MET A 74 -11.81 1.33 6.25
C MET A 74 -11.40 2.68 5.70
N ILE A 75 -10.74 3.47 6.55
CA ILE A 75 -9.98 4.65 6.17
C ILE A 75 -8.50 4.31 6.26
N LEU A 76 -7.79 4.42 5.14
CA LEU A 76 -6.34 4.26 5.08
C LEU A 76 -5.69 5.63 5.03
N VAL A 77 -4.78 5.90 5.97
CA VAL A 77 -4.08 7.18 6.10
C VAL A 77 -2.58 6.96 5.97
N TYR A 78 -1.96 7.72 5.08
CA TYR A 78 -0.51 7.71 4.87
C TYR A 78 0.03 9.14 4.95
N GLN A 79 1.01 9.37 5.83
CA GLN A 79 1.60 10.69 6.08
C GLN A 79 0.58 11.83 6.28
N GLY A 80 -0.53 11.52 6.96
CA GLY A 80 -1.61 12.50 7.23
C GLY A 80 -2.61 12.69 6.08
N GLU A 81 -2.46 12.01 4.95
CA GLU A 81 -3.41 12.05 3.83
C GLU A 81 -4.24 10.77 3.75
N GLU A 82 -5.55 10.91 3.55
CA GLU A 82 -6.44 9.79 3.27
C GLU A 82 -6.21 9.25 1.85
N LEU A 83 -5.97 7.95 1.76
CA LEU A 83 -5.91 7.23 0.49
C LEU A 83 -7.34 6.93 0.00
N LYS A 84 -7.79 7.70 -0.98
CA LYS A 84 -9.10 7.53 -1.63
C LYS A 84 -9.12 6.33 -2.57
N ASN A 85 -10.27 5.65 -2.64
CA ASN A 85 -10.42 4.39 -3.37
C ASN A 85 -10.08 4.48 -4.87
N ASP A 86 -10.41 5.61 -5.50
CA ASP A 86 -10.23 5.83 -6.94
C ASP A 86 -8.81 6.24 -7.33
N THR A 87 -7.95 6.53 -6.34
CA THR A 87 -6.58 6.94 -6.59
C THR A 87 -5.71 5.72 -6.90
N GLN A 88 -4.88 5.82 -7.94
CA GLN A 88 -3.84 4.83 -8.23
C GLN A 88 -2.68 4.96 -7.25
N ILE A 89 -2.02 3.83 -6.90
CA ILE A 89 -0.90 3.83 -5.96
C ILE A 89 0.20 4.80 -6.41
N LYS A 90 0.59 4.79 -7.69
CA LYS A 90 1.56 5.72 -8.29
C LYS A 90 1.15 7.20 -8.33
N GLN A 91 -0.14 7.51 -8.14
CA GLN A 91 -0.66 8.89 -8.11
C GLN A 91 -0.93 9.38 -6.69
N SER A 92 -0.74 8.52 -5.69
CA SER A 92 -0.92 8.83 -4.28
C SER A 92 0.40 9.26 -3.64
N LYS A 93 0.35 9.66 -2.37
CA LYS A 93 1.56 9.93 -1.56
C LYS A 93 2.50 8.73 -1.41
N LEU A 94 2.05 7.52 -1.77
CA LEU A 94 2.91 6.33 -1.86
C LEU A 94 3.94 6.40 -2.98
N ASP A 95 3.88 7.39 -3.89
CA ASP A 95 4.94 7.64 -4.88
C ASP A 95 6.31 7.82 -4.22
N PHE A 96 6.36 8.41 -3.01
CA PHE A 96 7.59 8.51 -2.23
C PHE A 96 8.20 7.12 -1.93
N VAL A 97 7.37 6.14 -1.58
CA VAL A 97 7.78 4.76 -1.32
C VAL A 97 8.26 4.09 -2.61
N ILE A 98 7.61 4.39 -3.75
CA ILE A 98 8.00 3.87 -5.06
C ILE A 98 9.39 4.36 -5.45
N GLN A 99 9.65 5.66 -5.29
CA GLN A 99 10.96 6.26 -5.58
C GLN A 99 12.04 5.66 -4.67
N LYS A 100 11.77 5.53 -3.36
CA LYS A 100 12.69 4.90 -2.42
C LYS A 100 12.96 3.42 -2.74
N ALA A 101 11.94 2.68 -3.16
CA ALA A 101 12.08 1.29 -3.60
C ALA A 101 12.87 1.12 -4.91
N ALA A 102 12.99 2.19 -5.70
CA ALA A 102 13.84 2.23 -6.89
C ALA A 102 15.31 2.56 -6.53
N GLU A 103 15.54 3.46 -5.57
CA GLU A 103 16.88 3.88 -5.12
C GLU A 103 17.54 2.89 -4.14
N GLY A 104 16.75 2.08 -3.41
CA GLY A 104 17.24 1.14 -2.42
C GLY A 104 16.13 0.33 -1.75
N GLU A 105 16.38 -0.16 -0.54
CA GLU A 105 15.34 -0.77 0.30
C GLU A 105 14.65 0.32 1.12
N PRO A 106 13.33 0.54 0.95
CA PRO A 106 12.60 1.52 1.75
C PRO A 106 12.50 1.02 3.20
N SER A 107 12.62 1.94 4.17
CA SER A 107 12.46 1.58 5.59
C SER A 107 11.04 1.08 5.85
N ALA A 108 10.88 0.18 6.83
CA ALA A 108 9.56 -0.29 7.26
C ALA A 108 8.66 0.87 7.71
N GLU A 109 9.24 1.93 8.28
CA GLU A 109 8.53 3.14 8.71
C GLU A 109 7.94 3.88 7.51
N ASP A 110 8.70 4.02 6.43
CA ASP A 110 8.26 4.67 5.19
C ASP A 110 7.12 3.89 4.52
N CYS A 111 7.08 2.57 4.72
CA CYS A 111 6.09 1.66 4.14
C CYS A 111 4.85 1.45 5.01
N THR A 112 4.72 2.14 6.15
CA THR A 112 3.62 1.94 7.10
C THR A 112 2.42 2.85 6.81
N ILE A 113 1.24 2.24 6.64
CA ILE A 113 -0.05 2.88 6.44
C ILE A 113 -0.91 2.64 7.68
N HIS A 114 -1.58 3.69 8.15
CA HIS A 114 -2.47 3.62 9.30
C HIS A 114 -3.88 3.29 8.84
N LEU A 115 -4.50 2.30 9.48
CA LEU A 115 -5.89 1.91 9.25
C LEU A 115 -6.76 2.38 10.41
N ILE A 116 -7.81 3.11 10.07
CA ILE A 116 -8.85 3.57 10.98
C ILE A 116 -10.16 2.87 10.57
N ASP A 117 -10.82 2.27 11.54
CA ASP A 117 -12.16 1.69 11.38
C ASP A 117 -13.21 2.72 11.83
N ILE A 118 -14.12 3.07 10.91
CA ILE A 118 -15.14 4.09 11.13
C ILE A 118 -16.10 3.68 12.25
N LYS A 119 -16.43 2.39 12.36
CA LYS A 119 -17.39 1.90 13.37
C LYS A 119 -16.82 1.93 14.77
N ASP A 120 -15.51 1.82 14.87
CA ASP A 120 -14.77 1.79 16.12
C ASP A 120 -14.35 3.17 16.61
N THR A 121 -14.50 4.21 15.78
CA THR A 121 -14.17 5.58 16.16
C THR A 121 -15.34 6.19 16.94
N PRO A 122 -15.20 6.47 18.26
CA PRO A 122 -16.29 7.03 19.05
C PRO A 122 -16.73 8.38 18.48
N ALA A 123 -18.05 8.58 18.39
CA ALA A 123 -18.67 9.75 17.78
C ALA A 123 -18.33 11.10 18.46
N GLU A 124 -17.69 11.07 19.64
CA GLU A 124 -17.31 12.24 20.43
C GLU A 124 -16.09 13.00 19.87
N ILE A 125 -15.30 12.40 18.98
CA ILE A 125 -14.16 13.05 18.30
C ILE A 125 -14.59 13.66 16.94
N ARG A 126 -15.85 13.47 16.55
CA ARG A 126 -16.42 14.11 15.34
C ARG A 126 -16.56 15.60 15.63
N GLU A 127 -15.98 16.43 14.77
CA GLU A 127 -15.94 17.91 14.84
C GLU A 127 -17.20 18.51 15.50
N PRO A 128 -17.05 19.54 16.37
CA PRO A 128 -18.20 20.15 17.03
C PRO A 128 -19.21 20.58 15.98
N LYS A 129 -20.46 20.12 16.13
CA LYS A 129 -21.58 20.54 15.29
C LYS A 129 -21.52 22.05 15.14
N GLN A 130 -21.44 22.53 13.91
CA GLN A 130 -21.60 23.96 13.61
C GLN A 130 -22.92 24.42 14.22
N THR A 131 -22.84 25.19 15.30
CA THR A 131 -24.00 25.90 15.86
C THR A 131 -24.45 26.89 14.80
N MET A 132 -25.54 26.59 14.11
CA MET A 132 -26.23 27.56 13.26
C MET A 132 -26.91 28.58 14.18
N ASP A 133 -26.17 29.60 14.60
CA ASP A 133 -26.73 30.81 15.21
C ASP A 133 -27.38 31.66 14.10
N GLY A 134 -28.56 31.23 13.68
CA GLY A 134 -29.49 32.00 12.89
C GLY A 134 -30.69 32.40 13.74
N THR A 135 -30.57 33.46 14.54
CA THR A 135 -31.74 34.19 15.04
C THR A 135 -31.61 35.65 14.64
N GLN A 136 -32.44 36.00 13.65
CA GLN A 136 -32.70 37.36 13.21
C GLN A 136 -33.19 38.20 14.39
N ALA A 137 -32.53 39.32 14.65
CA ALA A 137 -33.11 40.41 15.43
C ALA A 137 -33.57 41.49 14.45
N SER A 138 -34.87 41.51 14.18
CA SER A 138 -35.60 42.61 13.57
C SER A 138 -36.50 43.22 14.64
N PHE A 139 -36.20 44.46 15.07
CA PHE A 139 -37.12 45.48 15.56
C PHE A 139 -36.48 46.85 15.33
#